data_AF-A0A8T5PFS5-F1
#
_entry.id   AF-A0A8T5PFS5-F1
#
_cell.length_a   1.000
_cell.length_b   1.000
_cell.length_c   1.000
_cell.angle_alpha   90.00
_cell.angle_beta   90.00
_cell.angle_gamma   90.00
#
_symmetry.space_group_name_H-M   'P 1'
#
loop_
_entity.id
_entity.type
_entity.pdbx_description
1 polymer ?
#
loop_
_entity_poly.entity_id
_entity_poly.type
_entity_poly.pdbx_seq_one_letter_code
_entity_poly.pdbx_strand_id
1 'polypeptide(L)'
;MNIKRKMKLLGIFTYKDKIVLHLPKLDEELPRCLSKLHTDIGFPSDTINLEFDILFNEIHDTFFIKEWEKYETYIFVDDTYLFVIIRFPKKDKQKVLKIIDDNFFLPDKEHKDITVKIEE
;
A
#
# COMPACT_ATOMS: atom_id res chain seq x y z
N MET A 1 -1.40 25.13 -7.94
CA MET A 1 -1.11 24.75 -6.54
C MET A 1 -1.45 23.27 -6.41
N ASN A 2 -0.48 22.35 -6.56
CA ASN A 2 -0.75 20.91 -6.43
C ASN A 2 -0.97 20.59 -4.97
N ILE A 3 -2.23 20.59 -4.54
CA ILE A 3 -2.60 20.06 -3.24
C ILE A 3 -2.26 18.57 -3.29
N LYS A 4 -1.11 18.19 -2.72
CA LYS A 4 -0.77 16.79 -2.43
C LYS A 4 -1.75 16.31 -1.37
N ARG A 5 -2.98 16.02 -1.77
CA ARG A 5 -3.99 15.44 -0.89
C ARG A 5 -3.50 14.02 -0.59
N LYS A 6 -3.07 13.79 0.65
CA LYS A 6 -2.73 12.44 1.10
C LYS A 6 -4.04 11.68 1.34
N MET A 7 -4.04 10.36 1.24
CA MET A 7 -5.23 9.54 1.47
C MET A 7 -5.30 9.08 2.92
N LYS A 8 -6.51 9.02 3.51
CA LYS A 8 -6.68 8.57 4.90
C LYS A 8 -6.52 7.05 5.00
N LEU A 9 -5.59 6.61 5.85
CA LEU A 9 -5.49 5.20 6.25
C LEU A 9 -6.51 4.87 7.34
N LEU A 10 -7.12 3.68 7.25
CA LEU A 10 -7.90 3.10 8.35
C LEU A 10 -7.00 2.38 9.33
N GLY A 11 -5.87 1.85 8.87
CA GLY A 11 -4.86 1.22 9.71
C GLY A 11 -3.57 0.89 8.97
N ILE A 12 -2.48 0.78 9.74
CA ILE A 12 -1.18 0.29 9.28
C ILE A 12 -0.69 -0.79 10.24
N PHE A 13 -0.28 -1.93 9.70
CA PHE A 13 0.31 -3.02 10.47
C PHE A 13 1.72 -3.28 9.97
N THR A 14 2.70 -3.17 10.86
CA THR A 14 4.11 -3.26 10.51
C THR A 14 4.69 -4.56 11.02
N TYR A 15 5.36 -5.29 10.11
CA TYR A 15 6.09 -6.53 10.39
C TYR A 15 7.57 -6.36 10.04
N LYS A 16 8.35 -7.42 10.22
CA LYS A 16 9.81 -7.39 9.97
C LYS A 16 10.15 -7.24 8.49
N ASP A 17 9.37 -7.87 7.62
CA ASP A 17 9.60 -8.00 6.17
C ASP A 17 8.40 -7.51 5.33
N LYS A 18 7.36 -6.97 5.96
CA LYS A 18 6.17 -6.47 5.28
C LYS A 18 5.43 -5.38 6.04
N ILE A 19 4.63 -4.61 5.31
CA ILE A 19 3.66 -3.66 5.86
C ILE A 19 2.30 -3.95 5.24
N VAL A 20 1.25 -3.90 6.05
CA VAL A 20 -0.13 -4.04 5.60
C VAL A 20 -0.85 -2.71 5.80
N LEU A 21 -1.38 -2.16 4.72
CA LEU A 21 -2.22 -0.96 4.70
C LEU A 21 -3.68 -1.38 4.63
N HIS A 22 -4.52 -0.79 5.47
CA HIS A 22 -5.97 -0.95 5.45
C HIS A 22 -6.60 0.38 5.01
N LEU A 23 -7.30 0.36 3.87
CA LEU A 23 -7.78 1.54 3.16
C LEU A 23 -9.28 1.41 2.84
N PRO A 24 -10.04 2.52 2.81
CA PRO A 24 -11.40 2.50 2.28
C PRO A 24 -11.37 2.32 0.75
N LYS A 25 -12.23 1.44 0.19
CA LYS A 25 -12.31 1.24 -1.27
C LYS A 25 -12.93 2.43 -2.01
N LEU A 26 -13.90 3.11 -1.39
CA LEU A 26 -14.72 4.18 -2.00
C LEU A 26 -13.99 5.52 -2.16
N ASP A 27 -12.66 5.56 -2.07
CA ASP A 27 -11.89 6.80 -2.22
C ASP A 27 -11.40 6.92 -3.67
N GLU A 28 -11.90 7.93 -4.39
CA GLU A 28 -11.59 8.18 -5.81
C GLU A 28 -10.09 8.47 -6.05
N GLU A 29 -9.34 8.88 -5.03
CA GLU A 29 -7.90 9.16 -5.14
C GLU A 29 -7.02 7.92 -4.90
N LEU A 30 -7.61 6.81 -4.46
CA LEU A 30 -6.90 5.57 -4.11
C LEU A 30 -6.02 5.03 -5.25
N PRO A 31 -6.49 4.91 -6.51
CA PRO A 31 -5.65 4.44 -7.60
C PRO A 31 -4.40 5.31 -7.80
N ARG A 32 -4.57 6.64 -7.74
CA ARG A 32 -3.47 7.60 -7.90
C ARG A 32 -2.48 7.52 -6.74
N CYS A 33 -2.97 7.41 -5.51
CA CYS A 33 -2.12 7.26 -4.31
C CYS A 33 -1.32 5.96 -4.36
N LEU A 34 -1.92 4.85 -4.76
CA LEU A 34 -1.22 3.58 -4.89
C LEU A 34 -0.21 3.59 -6.03
N SER A 35 -0.55 4.15 -7.19
CA SER A 35 0.40 4.24 -8.31
C SER A 35 1.64 5.03 -7.92
N LYS A 36 1.43 6.17 -7.26
CA LYS A 36 2.52 7.00 -6.76
C LYS A 36 3.35 6.29 -5.70
N LEU A 37 2.72 5.60 -4.74
CA LEU A 37 3.40 4.77 -3.75
C LEU A 37 4.35 3.76 -4.41
N HIS A 38 3.87 3.04 -5.43
CA HIS A 38 4.67 2.06 -6.17
C HIS A 38 5.82 2.73 -6.92
N THR A 39 5.57 3.86 -7.57
CA THR A 39 6.60 4.63 -8.27
C THR A 39 7.70 5.10 -7.30
N ASP A 40 7.32 5.61 -6.12
CA ASP A 40 8.26 6.07 -5.08
C ASP A 40 9.06 4.90 -4.47
N ILE A 41 8.51 3.67 -4.47
CA ILE A 41 9.22 2.45 -4.08
C ILE A 41 10.24 2.04 -5.16
N GLY A 42 9.92 2.27 -6.43
CA GLY A 42 10.78 2.04 -7.59
C GLY A 42 10.14 1.27 -8.75
N PHE A 43 8.83 1.00 -8.71
CA PHE A 43 8.12 0.34 -9.81
C PHE A 43 7.99 1.27 -11.03
N PRO A 44 7.94 0.74 -12.26
CA PRO A 44 7.70 1.54 -13.46
C PRO A 44 6.30 2.17 -13.47
N SER A 45 6.22 3.49 -13.69
CA SER A 45 4.96 4.26 -13.66
C SER A 45 3.94 3.81 -14.69
N ASP A 46 4.39 3.46 -15.89
CA ASP A 46 3.51 3.24 -17.02
C ASP A 46 2.78 1.89 -16.90
N THR A 47 3.45 0.91 -16.27
CA THR A 47 2.87 -0.41 -15.99
C THR A 47 1.88 -0.34 -14.83
N ILE A 48 2.20 0.41 -13.76
CA ILE A 48 1.37 0.41 -12.55
C ILE A 48 0.07 1.21 -12.71
N ASN A 49 0.08 2.29 -13.49
CA ASN A 49 -1.13 3.09 -13.74
C ASN A 49 -2.21 2.27 -14.44
N LEU A 50 -1.85 1.60 -15.54
CA LEU A 50 -2.78 0.79 -16.32
C LEU A 50 -3.35 -0.37 -15.50
N GLU A 51 -2.51 -1.03 -14.70
CA GLU A 51 -2.92 -2.14 -13.83
C GLU A 51 -3.93 -1.69 -12.76
N PHE A 52 -3.74 -0.51 -12.18
CA PHE A 52 -4.69 0.04 -11.22
C PHE A 52 -5.97 0.55 -11.86
N ASP A 53 -5.90 1.18 -13.03
CA ASP A 53 -7.11 1.57 -13.75
C ASP A 53 -8.01 0.34 -14.02
N ILE A 54 -7.43 -0.81 -14.37
CA ILE A 54 -8.18 -2.07 -14.54
C ILE A 54 -8.72 -2.57 -13.19
N LEU A 55 -7.86 -2.66 -12.17
CA LEU A 55 -8.21 -3.18 -10.85
C LEU A 55 -9.39 -2.44 -10.21
N PHE A 56 -9.44 -1.11 -10.37
CA PHE A 56 -10.45 -0.27 -9.72
C PHE A 56 -11.71 -0.02 -10.55
N ASN A 57 -11.65 -0.13 -11.88
CA ASN A 57 -12.80 0.16 -12.75
C ASN A 57 -13.55 -1.10 -13.22
N GLU A 58 -12.88 -2.25 -13.32
CA GLU A 58 -13.47 -3.40 -14.02
C GLU A 58 -13.76 -4.61 -13.13
N ILE A 59 -13.25 -4.66 -11.89
CA ILE A 59 -13.24 -5.90 -11.13
C ILE A 59 -13.70 -5.71 -9.67
N HIS A 60 -14.76 -6.44 -9.31
CA HIS A 60 -15.22 -6.61 -7.93
C HIS A 60 -14.56 -7.89 -7.35
N ASP A 61 -14.07 -7.83 -6.12
CA ASP A 61 -13.43 -8.95 -5.38
C ASP A 61 -12.17 -9.55 -6.05
N THR A 62 -11.10 -8.75 -6.06
CA THR A 62 -9.88 -9.08 -6.80
C THR A 62 -8.66 -9.23 -5.90
N PHE A 63 -7.80 -10.16 -6.29
CA PHE A 63 -6.44 -10.27 -5.79
C PHE A 63 -5.45 -9.86 -6.88
N PHE A 64 -4.64 -8.84 -6.61
CA PHE A 64 -3.59 -8.36 -7.51
C PHE A 64 -2.22 -8.62 -6.87
N ILE A 65 -1.27 -9.09 -7.67
CA ILE A 65 0.11 -9.35 -7.23
C ILE A 65 1.04 -8.67 -8.20
N LYS A 66 2.03 -7.95 -7.68
CA LYS A 66 3.11 -7.38 -8.47
C LYS A 66 4.44 -7.56 -7.77
N GLU A 67 5.44 -7.96 -8.53
CA GLU A 67 6.81 -8.08 -8.06
C GLU A 67 7.69 -7.14 -8.86
N TRP A 68 8.61 -6.46 -8.18
CA TRP A 68 9.62 -5.63 -8.81
C TRP A 68 10.90 -5.61 -7.98
N GLU A 69 12.00 -6.05 -8.60
CA GLU A 69 13.30 -6.27 -7.97
C GLU A 69 13.23 -7.13 -6.70
N LYS A 70 13.13 -6.48 -5.55
CA LYS A 70 13.14 -7.05 -4.20
C LYS A 70 11.86 -6.75 -3.42
N TYR A 71 10.89 -6.10 -4.06
CA TYR A 71 9.61 -5.73 -3.49
C TYR A 71 8.49 -6.56 -4.10
N GLU A 72 7.53 -6.93 -3.28
CA GLU A 72 6.30 -7.61 -3.71
C GLU A 72 5.11 -6.82 -3.15
N THR A 73 4.11 -6.55 -3.97
CA THR A 73 2.84 -5.97 -3.52
C THR A 73 1.72 -6.95 -3.79
N TYR A 74 0.89 -7.14 -2.77
CA TYR A 74 -0.38 -7.86 -2.86
C TYR A 74 -1.50 -6.90 -2.54
N ILE A 75 -2.53 -6.85 -3.37
CA ILE A 75 -3.72 -6.04 -3.14
C ILE A 75 -4.92 -6.97 -3.09
N PHE A 76 -5.66 -6.90 -1.99
CA PHE A 76 -6.93 -7.58 -1.82
C PHE A 76 -8.03 -6.53 -1.75
N VAL A 77 -9.02 -6.65 -2.62
CA VAL A 77 -10.17 -5.74 -2.71
C VAL A 77 -11.40 -6.51 -2.26
N ASP A 78 -12.12 -5.96 -1.28
CA ASP A 78 -13.42 -6.43 -0.80
C ASP A 78 -14.52 -5.42 -1.19
N ASP A 79 -15.75 -5.58 -0.73
CA ASP A 79 -16.85 -4.65 -0.98
C ASP A 79 -16.62 -3.26 -0.36
N THR A 80 -16.02 -3.22 0.83
CA THR A 80 -15.87 -1.98 1.61
C THR A 80 -14.42 -1.53 1.75
N TYR A 81 -13.49 -2.48 1.74
CA TYR A 81 -12.10 -2.24 2.12
C TYR A 81 -11.12 -2.73 1.08
N LEU A 82 -9.92 -2.16 1.14
CA LEU A 82 -8.78 -2.58 0.36
C LEU A 82 -7.59 -2.80 1.29
N PHE A 83 -6.93 -3.94 1.14
CA PHE A 83 -5.71 -4.26 1.85
C PHE A 83 -4.52 -4.28 0.89
N VAL A 84 -3.48 -3.52 1.21
CA VAL A 84 -2.21 -3.54 0.46
C VAL A 84 -1.12 -4.12 1.34
N ILE A 85 -0.52 -5.21 0.92
CA ILE A 85 0.59 -5.85 1.59
C ILE A 85 1.84 -5.58 0.76
N ILE A 86 2.81 -4.86 1.31
CA ILE A 86 4.09 -4.57 0.67
C ILE A 86 5.16 -5.37 1.39
N ARG A 87 5.79 -6.31 0.69
CA ARG A 87 6.94 -7.08 1.19
C ARG A 87 8.24 -6.47 0.69
N PHE A 88 9.26 -6.51 1.53
CA PHE A 88 10.55 -5.88 1.28
C PHE A 88 11.66 -6.54 2.09
N PRO A 89 12.94 -6.35 1.70
CA PRO A 89 14.06 -6.75 2.54
C PRO A 89 14.03 -5.98 3.85
N LYS A 90 14.30 -6.67 4.97
CA LYS A 90 14.22 -6.13 6.34
C LYS A 90 14.96 -4.79 6.52
N LYS A 91 16.08 -4.59 5.83
CA LYS A 91 16.88 -3.36 5.84
C LYS A 91 16.15 -2.14 5.25
N ASP A 92 15.15 -2.36 4.40
CA ASP A 92 14.41 -1.31 3.71
C ASP A 92 13.13 -0.88 4.47
N LYS A 93 12.81 -1.49 5.63
CA LYS A 93 11.59 -1.19 6.41
C LYS A 93 11.38 0.31 6.60
N GLN A 94 12.40 1.03 7.06
CA GLN A 94 12.31 2.46 7.34
C GLN A 94 12.15 3.30 6.07
N LYS A 95 12.77 2.87 4.95
CA LYS A 95 12.58 3.51 3.65
C LYS A 95 11.12 3.39 3.21
N VAL A 96 10.55 2.19 3.28
CA VAL A 96 9.16 1.93 2.84
C VAL A 96 8.16 2.67 3.73
N LEU A 97 8.35 2.68 5.05
CA LEU A 97 7.51 3.46 5.96
C LEU A 97 7.49 4.94 5.60
N LYS A 98 8.66 5.55 5.39
CA LYS A 98 8.75 6.95 4.99
C LYS A 98 7.99 7.23 3.68
N ILE A 99 8.09 6.34 2.70
CA ILE A 99 7.36 6.49 1.43
C ILE A 99 5.84 6.40 1.65
N ILE A 100 5.38 5.52 2.54
CA ILE A 100 3.96 5.43 2.92
C ILE A 100 3.51 6.74 3.58
N ASP A 101 4.29 7.27 4.53
CA ASP A 101 3.98 8.52 5.23
C ASP A 101 3.93 9.73 4.28
N ASP A 102 4.76 9.72 3.23
CA ASP A 102 4.77 10.76 2.20
C ASP A 102 3.53 10.72 1.28
N ASN A 103 2.90 9.54 1.15
CA ASN A 103 1.75 9.30 0.28
C ASN A 103 0.39 9.26 1.01
N PHE A 104 0.36 8.93 2.30
CA PHE A 104 -0.86 8.72 3.08
C PHE A 104 -0.90 9.56 4.36
N PHE A 105 -2.11 9.95 4.79
CA PHE A 105 -2.35 10.47 6.13
C PHE A 105 -2.45 9.29 7.08
N LEU A 106 -1.43 9.13 7.92
CA LEU A 106 -1.52 8.28 9.09
C LEU A 106 -2.54 8.88 10.06
N PRO A 107 -3.53 8.12 10.56
CA PRO A 107 -4.29 8.58 11.72
C PRO A 107 -3.32 8.79 12.89
N ASP A 108 -3.58 9.80 13.73
CA ASP A 108 -2.78 10.15 14.94
C ASP A 108 -2.66 9.02 16.00
N LYS A 109 -3.09 7.79 15.69
CA LYS A 109 -3.19 6.67 16.62
C LYS A 109 -2.36 5.48 16.13
N GLU A 110 -1.18 5.38 16.74
CA GLU A 110 -0.40 4.18 17.01
C GLU A 110 -0.05 3.30 15.80
N HIS A 111 1.22 3.36 15.37
CA HIS A 111 1.85 2.23 14.72
C HIS A 111 1.69 1.00 15.62
N LYS A 112 0.81 0.06 15.25
CA LYS A 112 0.81 -1.26 15.87
C LYS A 112 1.95 -2.05 15.21
N ASP A 113 3.14 -1.92 15.76
CA ASP A 113 4.24 -2.86 15.51
C ASP A 113 3.82 -4.22 16.09
N ILE A 114 3.22 -5.06 15.24
CA ILE A 114 2.87 -6.42 15.61
C ILE A 114 4.15 -7.25 15.49
N THR A 115 4.91 -7.33 16.58
CA THR A 115 5.97 -8.35 16.71
C THR A 115 5.30 -9.65 17.14
N VAL A 116 4.83 -10.46 16.18
CA VAL A 116 4.44 -11.84 16.46
C VAL A 116 5.72 -12.60 16.82
N LYS A 117 5.94 -12.86 18.11
CA LYS A 117 6.86 -13.92 18.52
C LYS A 117 6.18 -15.23 18.14
N ILE A 118 6.66 -15.87 17.07
CA ILE A 118 6.31 -17.26 16.83
C ILE A 118 7.15 -18.03 17.84
N GLU A 119 6.51 -18.54 18.90
CA GLU A 119 7.14 -19.55 19.75
C GLU A 119 7.21 -20.84 18.91
N GLU A 120 8.44 -21.33 18.69
CA GLU A 120 8.71 -22.65 18.09
C GLU A 120 8.32 -23.78 19.04
#